data_AF-A0A0C1G3C8-F1
#
_entry.id   AF-A0A0C1G3C8-F1
#
_cell.length_a   1.000
_cell.length_b   1.000
_cell.length_c   1.000
_cell.angle_alpha   90.00
_cell.angle_beta   90.00
_cell.angle_gamma   90.00
#
_symmetry.space_group_name_H-M   'P 1'
#
loop_
_entity.id
_entity.type
_entity.pdbx_description
1 polymer ?
#
loop_
_entity_poly.entity_id
_entity_poly.type
_entity_poly.pdbx_seq_one_letter_code
_entity_poly.pdbx_strand_id
1 'polypeptide(L)'
;PNTAPQTAPQTAAPAAQATPEATVTLQPAPAPADSPAAEILPPLEVTQASVASPEASHYEKRIFEMAKALHTLTSQPWPENSVALILLTGLPEEQGEVPVQPAAEQPQTPSQTIPTAVTDTAGTAGDDTVELRADVIRRVATGDGADAVALEGRIVQGVHTDREAARPFEGPGFGYGRRFSRMNGLALGHQHAPGQARRQEQFSNADSVSIRARHARNISTGGGDDAIAIQAGTLRGVRAGAGDDSIAVAATLVSRIRGGAGNDVISVAAQRALRDPNEGTAPVYNADAPAAEKMRQALSNYAQVSGGSGEDQITLQVGETLAARGGGGDDRFTLQGGTVALQYSLGDGHDTVELTGGANAVVQLREMGASAYSSTRDGDTLTLTFDTGGSITFTNVSQGGAIGVATGQDAPIALLHQPAAVNTTA
;
A
#
# COMPACT_ATOMS: atom_id res chain seq x y z
N PRO A 1 60.97 29.26 -40.54
CA PRO A 1 61.99 28.23 -40.21
C PRO A 1 61.50 27.33 -39.06
N ASN A 2 61.36 26.02 -39.31
CA ASN A 2 61.16 25.02 -38.25
C ASN A 2 62.47 24.90 -37.42
N THR A 3 62.50 24.41 -36.17
CA THR A 3 62.25 23.01 -35.79
C THR A 3 62.19 22.79 -34.26
N ALA A 4 61.23 21.96 -33.80
CA ALA A 4 61.26 21.13 -32.58
C ALA A 4 61.36 21.87 -31.20
N PRO A 5 60.98 21.22 -30.06
CA PRO A 5 61.79 20.12 -29.50
C PRO A 5 61.04 18.89 -28.93
N GLN A 6 61.74 17.74 -29.01
CA GLN A 6 61.86 16.67 -28.00
C GLN A 6 60.62 16.02 -27.34
N THR A 7 60.47 14.72 -27.61
CA THR A 7 59.70 13.75 -26.81
C THR A 7 60.49 13.24 -25.59
N ALA A 8 59.81 13.04 -24.46
CA ALA A 8 60.30 12.39 -23.25
C ALA A 8 59.22 11.41 -22.71
N PRO A 9 59.54 10.47 -21.77
CA PRO A 9 59.01 9.11 -21.86
C PRO A 9 57.73 8.81 -21.07
N GLN A 10 57.05 7.74 -21.48
CA GLN A 10 55.92 7.13 -20.74
C GLN A 10 56.39 6.49 -19.43
N THR A 11 55.73 6.83 -18.32
CA THR A 11 55.81 6.10 -17.06
C THR A 11 54.57 5.21 -16.89
N ALA A 12 54.77 3.91 -16.67
CA ALA A 12 53.70 2.97 -16.38
C ALA A 12 53.36 2.97 -14.87
N ALA A 13 52.06 2.96 -14.57
CA ALA A 13 51.48 2.85 -13.23
C ALA A 13 50.17 2.02 -13.32
N PRO A 14 49.68 1.44 -12.21
CA PRO A 14 49.40 0.00 -12.18
C PRO A 14 47.97 -0.40 -12.55
N ALA A 15 47.81 -1.68 -12.89
CA ALA A 15 46.51 -2.29 -13.14
C ALA A 15 45.64 -2.31 -11.88
N ALA A 16 44.46 -1.67 -11.95
CA ALA A 16 43.41 -1.87 -10.97
C ALA A 16 42.76 -3.25 -11.17
N GLN A 17 42.56 -3.99 -10.08
CA GLN A 17 41.85 -5.27 -10.12
C GLN A 17 40.35 -5.01 -10.25
N ALA A 18 39.73 -5.56 -11.29
CA ALA A 18 38.27 -5.52 -11.45
C ALA A 18 37.61 -6.48 -10.45
N THR A 19 36.72 -5.96 -9.60
CA THR A 19 35.73 -6.77 -8.90
C THR A 19 34.71 -7.32 -9.90
N PRO A 20 34.29 -8.59 -9.81
CA PRO A 20 33.32 -9.14 -10.74
C PRO A 20 31.93 -8.55 -10.51
N GLU A 21 31.41 -7.80 -11.49
CA GLU A 21 30.00 -7.47 -11.58
C GLU A 21 29.22 -8.73 -12.00
N ALA A 22 28.26 -9.14 -11.18
CA ALA A 22 27.49 -10.36 -11.39
C ALA A 22 26.32 -10.10 -12.36
N THR A 23 26.61 -10.05 -13.66
CA THR A 23 25.59 -9.97 -14.71
C THR A 23 24.80 -11.28 -14.77
N VAL A 24 23.55 -11.26 -14.30
CA VAL A 24 22.62 -12.39 -14.43
C VAL A 24 21.93 -12.33 -15.79
N THR A 25 22.01 -13.40 -16.58
CA THR A 25 21.32 -13.51 -17.86
C THR A 25 19.91 -14.08 -17.67
N LEU A 26 18.89 -13.34 -18.09
CA LEU A 26 17.51 -13.85 -18.16
C LEU A 26 17.35 -14.81 -19.34
N GLN A 27 16.42 -15.76 -19.23
CA GLN A 27 16.20 -16.83 -20.21
C GLN A 27 14.73 -16.84 -20.66
N PRO A 28 14.42 -16.60 -21.96
CA PRO A 28 13.05 -16.51 -22.46
C PRO A 28 12.39 -17.89 -22.61
N ALA A 29 11.05 -17.91 -22.54
CA ALA A 29 10.22 -19.10 -22.72
C ALA A 29 10.02 -19.46 -24.22
N PRO A 30 9.81 -20.75 -24.57
CA PRO A 30 9.59 -21.19 -25.94
C PRO A 30 8.12 -21.06 -26.40
N ALA A 31 7.92 -20.71 -27.67
CA ALA A 31 6.60 -20.70 -28.32
C ALA A 31 6.16 -22.11 -28.80
N PRO A 32 4.84 -22.40 -28.87
CA PRO A 32 4.30 -23.71 -29.28
C PRO A 32 4.18 -23.86 -30.82
N ALA A 33 4.04 -25.10 -31.28
CA ALA A 33 3.76 -25.43 -32.69
C ALA A 33 2.84 -26.66 -32.85
N ASP A 34 1.83 -26.51 -33.70
CA ASP A 34 0.97 -27.44 -34.47
C ASP A 34 0.69 -28.90 -34.02
N SER A 35 -0.59 -29.27 -34.13
CA SER A 35 -1.15 -30.63 -34.00
C SER A 35 -1.61 -31.21 -35.35
N PRO A 36 -1.89 -32.52 -35.44
CA PRO A 36 -3.15 -32.94 -36.11
C PRO A 36 -3.88 -34.18 -35.53
N ALA A 37 -5.22 -34.14 -35.62
CA ALA A 37 -6.25 -35.22 -35.77
C ALA A 37 -6.02 -36.62 -35.13
N ALA A 38 -6.85 -37.09 -34.17
CA ALA A 38 -8.19 -37.74 -34.31
C ALA A 38 -8.13 -39.23 -34.78
N GLU A 39 -8.96 -40.20 -34.35
CA GLU A 39 -10.18 -40.28 -33.49
C GLU A 39 -10.15 -41.65 -32.72
N ILE A 40 -11.13 -42.33 -32.07
CA ILE A 40 -12.61 -42.41 -31.95
C ILE A 40 -12.97 -42.82 -30.46
N LEU A 41 -14.26 -42.81 -30.05
CA LEU A 41 -14.82 -43.25 -28.72
C LEU A 41 -15.76 -44.48 -28.89
N PRO A 42 -16.64 -44.96 -27.95
CA PRO A 42 -16.93 -44.67 -26.51
C PRO A 42 -16.90 -45.98 -25.64
N PRO A 43 -17.45 -46.14 -24.39
CA PRO A 43 -18.29 -45.23 -23.57
C PRO A 43 -17.96 -45.05 -22.06
N LEU A 44 -18.36 -43.85 -21.57
CA LEU A 44 -18.82 -43.46 -20.22
C LEU A 44 -18.16 -44.05 -18.94
N GLU A 45 -17.61 -43.17 -18.10
CA GLU A 45 -18.37 -42.65 -16.93
C GLU A 45 -17.79 -41.33 -16.36
N VAL A 46 -18.61 -40.62 -15.56
CA VAL A 46 -18.34 -39.39 -14.77
C VAL A 46 -17.75 -38.15 -15.50
N THR A 47 -18.53 -37.07 -15.54
CA THR A 47 -18.12 -35.73 -16.03
C THR A 47 -17.22 -35.00 -15.02
N GLN A 48 -15.99 -34.65 -15.42
CA GLN A 48 -15.23 -33.55 -14.80
C GLN A 48 -15.69 -32.18 -15.33
N ALA A 49 -15.35 -31.11 -14.60
CA ALA A 49 -15.69 -29.74 -14.94
C ALA A 49 -14.99 -29.24 -16.22
N SER A 50 -15.49 -28.12 -16.77
CA SER A 50 -14.98 -27.53 -18.02
C SER A 50 -13.47 -27.24 -17.95
N VAL A 51 -12.76 -27.55 -19.02
CA VAL A 51 -11.38 -27.12 -19.23
C VAL A 51 -11.36 -25.58 -19.21
N ALA A 52 -10.60 -24.99 -18.31
CA ALA A 52 -10.45 -23.54 -18.19
C ALA A 52 -9.32 -23.03 -19.09
N SER A 53 -9.35 -21.74 -19.44
CA SER A 53 -8.28 -21.08 -20.21
C SER A 53 -6.93 -21.15 -19.48
N PRO A 54 -5.78 -21.17 -20.17
CA PRO A 54 -4.48 -20.95 -19.55
C PRO A 54 -4.43 -19.70 -18.65
N GLU A 55 -5.22 -18.67 -18.97
CA GLU A 55 -5.38 -17.46 -18.15
C GLU A 55 -6.02 -17.77 -16.78
N ALA A 56 -7.01 -18.66 -16.72
CA ALA A 56 -7.66 -19.04 -15.46
C ALA A 56 -6.69 -19.77 -14.52
N SER A 57 -5.83 -20.63 -15.06
CA SER A 57 -4.73 -21.28 -14.33
C SER A 57 -3.73 -20.25 -13.76
N HIS A 58 -3.47 -19.16 -14.49
CA HIS A 58 -2.64 -18.05 -14.01
C HIS A 58 -3.29 -17.27 -12.86
N TYR A 59 -4.59 -16.95 -12.96
CA TYR A 59 -5.33 -16.30 -11.88
C TYR A 59 -5.48 -17.20 -10.65
N GLU A 60 -5.80 -18.49 -10.80
CA GLU A 60 -5.84 -19.44 -9.69
C GLU A 60 -4.46 -19.55 -9.00
N LYS A 61 -3.36 -19.53 -9.77
CA LYS A 61 -2.01 -19.55 -9.21
C LYS A 61 -1.62 -18.24 -8.52
N ARG A 62 -2.00 -17.06 -9.07
CA ARG A 62 -1.87 -15.76 -8.38
C ARG A 62 -2.64 -15.77 -7.05
N ILE A 63 -3.91 -16.19 -7.07
CA ILE A 63 -4.77 -16.28 -5.87
C ILE A 63 -4.19 -17.27 -4.86
N PHE A 64 -3.68 -18.43 -5.28
CA PHE A 64 -3.06 -19.42 -4.40
C PHE A 64 -1.77 -18.89 -3.74
N GLU A 65 -0.86 -18.28 -4.50
CA GLU A 65 0.38 -17.71 -3.95
C GLU A 65 0.09 -16.46 -3.09
N MET A 66 -0.92 -15.66 -3.42
CA MET A 66 -1.36 -14.51 -2.61
C MET A 66 -2.04 -14.96 -1.32
N ALA A 67 -2.91 -15.97 -1.35
CA ALA A 67 -3.50 -16.57 -0.16
C ALA A 67 -2.43 -17.24 0.73
N LYS A 68 -1.43 -17.88 0.13
CA LYS A 68 -0.26 -18.46 0.81
C LYS A 68 0.64 -17.37 1.42
N ALA A 69 0.83 -16.23 0.76
CA ALA A 69 1.53 -15.07 1.32
C ALA A 69 0.75 -14.46 2.49
N LEU A 70 -0.57 -14.26 2.35
CA LEU A 70 -1.46 -13.75 3.40
C LEU A 70 -1.51 -14.71 4.61
N HIS A 71 -1.59 -16.02 4.37
CA HIS A 71 -1.52 -17.04 5.40
C HIS A 71 -0.15 -17.08 6.10
N THR A 72 0.94 -16.91 5.36
CA THR A 72 2.31 -16.78 5.90
C THR A 72 2.46 -15.51 6.75
N LEU A 73 1.81 -14.40 6.37
CA LEU A 73 1.76 -13.17 7.16
C LEU A 73 0.97 -13.38 8.48
N THR A 74 -0.10 -14.17 8.47
CA THR A 74 -0.86 -14.49 9.70
C THR A 74 -0.21 -15.54 10.61
N SER A 75 0.74 -16.34 10.12
CA SER A 75 1.26 -17.52 10.84
C SER A 75 2.71 -17.39 11.36
N GLN A 76 3.44 -16.32 11.04
CA GLN A 76 4.80 -16.12 11.54
C GLN A 76 4.85 -15.30 12.85
N PRO A 77 5.61 -15.74 13.88
CA PRO A 77 5.85 -14.94 15.07
C PRO A 77 6.66 -13.68 14.73
N TRP A 78 6.37 -12.61 15.46
CA TRP A 78 6.84 -11.26 15.15
C TRP A 78 8.31 -11.05 15.58
N PRO A 79 9.07 -10.17 14.91
CA PRO A 79 10.29 -9.64 15.50
C PRO A 79 9.94 -8.88 16.79
N GLU A 80 10.75 -9.06 17.84
CA GLU A 80 10.54 -8.42 19.13
C GLU A 80 10.43 -6.89 18.98
N ASN A 81 9.49 -6.28 19.72
CA ASN A 81 9.12 -4.85 19.67
C ASN A 81 8.25 -4.42 18.48
N SER A 82 7.22 -5.21 18.12
CA SER A 82 6.06 -4.70 17.37
C SER A 82 4.78 -5.37 17.89
N VAL A 83 3.66 -4.61 17.91
CA VAL A 83 2.41 -5.00 18.60
C VAL A 83 1.39 -5.54 17.61
N ALA A 84 0.83 -6.71 17.91
CA ALA A 84 -0.13 -7.41 17.08
C ALA A 84 -1.54 -7.42 17.72
N LEU A 85 -2.58 -7.24 16.89
CA LEU A 85 -3.88 -7.92 17.05
C LEU A 85 -4.74 -7.76 15.78
N ILE A 86 -4.50 -8.57 14.74
CA ILE A 86 -5.58 -8.86 13.77
C ILE A 86 -6.33 -10.10 14.28
N LEU A 87 -7.65 -9.99 14.42
CA LEU A 87 -8.56 -11.11 14.67
C LEU A 87 -9.71 -11.00 13.67
N LEU A 88 -9.75 -11.90 12.70
CA LEU A 88 -10.84 -12.02 11.74
C LEU A 88 -11.25 -13.50 11.64
N THR A 89 -12.34 -13.82 12.35
CA THR A 89 -13.05 -15.13 12.41
C THR A 89 -12.25 -16.33 12.95
N GLY A 90 -12.87 -17.38 13.49
CA GLY A 90 -14.26 -17.51 13.95
C GLY A 90 -14.76 -18.96 14.00
N LEU A 91 -14.95 -19.50 15.22
CA LEU A 91 -15.47 -20.84 15.59
C LEU A 91 -14.45 -22.02 15.59
N PRO A 92 -14.71 -23.13 16.34
CA PRO A 92 -13.64 -23.91 16.98
C PRO A 92 -13.66 -25.45 16.74
N GLU A 93 -12.65 -26.12 17.32
CA GLU A 93 -12.49 -27.60 17.47
C GLU A 93 -12.21 -28.38 16.15
N GLU A 94 -11.52 -29.53 16.14
CA GLU A 94 -11.08 -30.43 17.22
C GLU A 94 -9.55 -30.51 17.43
N GLN A 95 -9.14 -31.23 18.48
CA GLN A 95 -7.75 -31.54 18.82
C GLN A 95 -7.26 -32.79 18.06
N GLY A 96 -6.05 -32.72 17.48
CA GLY A 96 -5.38 -33.85 16.82
C GLY A 96 -3.94 -33.99 17.30
N GLU A 97 -3.73 -34.67 18.43
CA GLU A 97 -2.41 -34.84 19.04
C GLU A 97 -1.56 -35.86 18.26
N VAL A 98 -0.49 -35.40 17.61
CA VAL A 98 0.45 -36.24 16.84
C VAL A 98 1.82 -36.26 17.55
N PRO A 99 2.37 -37.45 17.89
CA PRO A 99 3.54 -37.53 18.77
C PRO A 99 4.84 -37.09 18.11
N VAL A 100 5.68 -36.41 18.89
CA VAL A 100 7.01 -35.94 18.48
C VAL A 100 7.94 -37.10 18.19
N GLN A 101 8.42 -37.20 16.94
CA GLN A 101 9.62 -37.99 16.61
C GLN A 101 10.88 -37.10 16.66
N PRO A 102 12.03 -37.63 17.13
CA PRO A 102 13.26 -36.84 17.24
C PRO A 102 13.86 -36.52 15.87
N ALA A 103 14.54 -35.38 15.78
CA ALA A 103 15.07 -34.86 14.53
C ALA A 103 16.14 -35.79 13.90
N ALA A 104 15.93 -36.18 12.64
CA ALA A 104 16.99 -36.62 11.76
C ALA A 104 17.73 -35.39 11.20
N GLU A 105 19.05 -35.50 11.00
CA GLU A 105 19.88 -34.40 10.51
C GLU A 105 19.50 -34.02 9.07
N GLN A 106 18.88 -32.85 8.88
CA GLN A 106 18.78 -32.26 7.55
C GLN A 106 20.18 -31.80 7.10
N PRO A 107 20.61 -32.13 5.86
CA PRO A 107 21.90 -31.69 5.36
C PRO A 107 21.91 -30.16 5.25
N GLN A 108 22.92 -29.52 5.84
CA GLN A 108 23.04 -28.06 5.84
C GLN A 108 23.21 -27.53 4.40
N THR A 109 22.16 -26.90 3.87
CA THR A 109 22.24 -26.11 2.64
C THR A 109 23.32 -25.03 2.83
N PRO A 110 24.28 -24.87 1.89
CA PRO A 110 25.37 -23.93 2.08
C PRO A 110 24.84 -22.50 2.21
N SER A 111 25.37 -21.75 3.19
CA SER A 111 24.98 -20.37 3.48
C SER A 111 25.16 -19.47 2.27
N GLN A 112 24.07 -19.23 1.53
CA GLN A 112 24.07 -18.28 0.43
C GLN A 112 24.35 -16.88 0.98
N THR A 113 25.46 -16.27 0.54
CA THR A 113 25.84 -14.92 0.93
C THR A 113 24.89 -13.92 0.28
N ILE A 114 23.89 -13.47 1.05
CA ILE A 114 22.94 -12.43 0.63
C ILE A 114 23.75 -11.17 0.22
N PRO A 115 23.57 -10.63 -1.00
CA PRO A 115 24.30 -9.46 -1.46
C PRO A 115 23.99 -8.21 -0.62
N THR A 116 25.02 -7.41 -0.34
CA THR A 116 24.89 -6.17 0.45
C THR A 116 24.00 -5.13 -0.22
N ALA A 117 24.01 -5.07 -1.56
CA ALA A 117 23.14 -4.19 -2.32
C ALA A 117 22.82 -4.75 -3.72
N VAL A 118 21.62 -4.44 -4.21
CA VAL A 118 21.21 -4.52 -5.62
C VAL A 118 20.66 -3.16 -6.01
N THR A 119 21.11 -2.61 -7.14
CA THR A 119 20.66 -1.30 -7.64
C THR A 119 20.54 -1.29 -9.15
N ASP A 120 19.57 -0.55 -9.68
CA ASP A 120 19.34 -0.35 -11.12
C ASP A 120 18.97 -1.64 -11.86
N THR A 121 18.07 -2.42 -11.26
CA THR A 121 17.31 -3.43 -12.01
C THR A 121 16.37 -2.69 -12.94
N ALA A 122 16.58 -2.85 -14.25
CA ALA A 122 15.62 -2.54 -15.29
C ALA A 122 15.23 -3.87 -15.95
N GLY A 123 13.95 -4.04 -16.22
CA GLY A 123 13.40 -5.21 -16.91
C GLY A 123 13.43 -5.03 -18.42
N THR A 124 12.41 -5.56 -19.09
CA THR A 124 12.35 -5.67 -20.55
C THR A 124 11.08 -5.03 -21.11
N ALA A 125 10.41 -5.69 -22.05
CA ALA A 125 9.17 -5.25 -22.67
C ALA A 125 8.29 -6.49 -22.90
N GLY A 126 7.08 -6.45 -22.37
CA GLY A 126 6.30 -7.62 -21.97
C GLY A 126 6.65 -8.14 -20.56
N ASP A 127 5.72 -8.90 -19.98
CA ASP A 127 5.71 -9.41 -18.60
C ASP A 127 7.08 -9.87 -18.04
N ASP A 128 7.63 -9.11 -17.09
CA ASP A 128 8.85 -9.47 -16.37
C ASP A 128 8.55 -10.26 -15.07
N THR A 129 9.58 -10.93 -14.54
CA THR A 129 9.57 -11.48 -13.18
C THR A 129 10.88 -11.17 -12.46
N VAL A 130 10.80 -10.46 -11.33
CA VAL A 130 11.95 -9.96 -10.57
C VAL A 130 11.87 -10.44 -9.13
N GLU A 131 12.63 -11.50 -8.79
CA GLU A 131 12.84 -11.94 -7.41
C GLU A 131 14.22 -11.47 -6.92
N LEU A 132 14.27 -10.67 -5.86
CA LEU A 132 15.51 -10.11 -5.31
C LEU A 132 15.58 -10.20 -3.79
N ARG A 133 16.73 -10.67 -3.29
CA ARG A 133 17.06 -10.71 -1.85
C ARG A 133 18.41 -10.04 -1.59
N ALA A 134 18.41 -8.91 -0.87
CA ALA A 134 19.62 -8.14 -0.57
C ALA A 134 19.45 -7.31 0.72
N ASP A 135 20.53 -6.87 1.36
CA ASP A 135 20.38 -5.92 2.49
C ASP A 135 19.81 -4.56 2.03
N VAL A 136 20.17 -4.11 0.82
CA VAL A 136 19.66 -2.87 0.21
C VAL A 136 19.26 -3.07 -1.25
N ILE A 137 17.97 -3.01 -1.55
CA ILE A 137 17.41 -3.02 -2.91
C ILE A 137 17.00 -1.59 -3.28
N ARG A 138 17.43 -1.08 -4.45
CA ARG A 138 17.03 0.25 -4.94
C ARG A 138 16.82 0.31 -6.44
N ARG A 139 15.91 1.18 -6.88
CA ARG A 139 15.73 1.50 -8.32
C ARG A 139 15.49 0.19 -9.08
N VAL A 140 14.42 -0.49 -8.69
CA VAL A 140 13.84 -1.61 -9.43
C VAL A 140 12.77 -1.00 -10.33
N ALA A 141 12.87 -1.29 -11.61
CA ALA A 141 11.80 -1.11 -12.56
C ALA A 141 11.77 -2.30 -13.50
N THR A 142 10.60 -2.65 -14.02
CA THR A 142 10.44 -3.71 -15.00
C THR A 142 10.32 -3.08 -16.38
N GLY A 143 9.13 -2.72 -16.86
CA GLY A 143 9.02 -2.00 -18.14
C GLY A 143 7.60 -1.65 -18.54
N ASP A 144 7.07 -2.48 -19.42
CA ASP A 144 5.67 -2.53 -19.84
C ASP A 144 5.25 -4.01 -19.86
N GLY A 145 4.32 -4.42 -19.01
CA GLY A 145 3.96 -5.83 -18.86
C GLY A 145 3.01 -6.04 -17.69
N ALA A 146 2.55 -7.28 -17.45
CA ALA A 146 1.84 -7.64 -16.23
C ALA A 146 2.82 -8.26 -15.22
N ASP A 147 3.58 -7.41 -14.53
CA ASP A 147 4.85 -7.77 -13.92
C ASP A 147 4.74 -8.42 -12.53
N ALA A 148 5.66 -9.34 -12.23
CA ALA A 148 5.73 -10.04 -10.95
C ALA A 148 7.02 -9.71 -10.17
N VAL A 149 6.91 -8.89 -9.13
CA VAL A 149 8.06 -8.34 -8.38
C VAL A 149 8.03 -8.78 -6.91
N ALA A 150 9.04 -9.54 -6.47
CA ALA A 150 9.17 -10.06 -5.11
C ALA A 150 10.51 -9.63 -4.47
N LEU A 151 10.46 -8.79 -3.43
CA LEU A 151 11.64 -8.13 -2.86
C LEU A 151 11.76 -8.37 -1.34
N GLU A 152 12.85 -9.00 -0.89
CA GLU A 152 13.22 -9.13 0.52
C GLU A 152 14.50 -8.34 0.84
N GLY A 153 14.44 -7.41 1.80
CA GLY A 153 15.65 -6.68 2.22
C GLY A 153 15.48 -5.66 3.33
N ARG A 154 16.56 -5.28 4.02
CA ARG A 154 16.47 -4.28 5.11
C ARG A 154 15.99 -2.92 4.58
N ILE A 155 16.40 -2.52 3.38
CA ILE A 155 15.92 -1.32 2.70
C ILE A 155 15.46 -1.68 1.29
N VAL A 156 14.21 -1.34 0.96
CA VAL A 156 13.65 -1.42 -0.40
C VAL A 156 13.21 -0.01 -0.83
N GLN A 157 13.64 0.47 -1.99
CA GLN A 157 13.37 1.85 -2.42
C GLN A 157 13.23 2.01 -3.94
N GLY A 158 12.20 2.73 -4.39
CA GLY A 158 12.07 3.08 -5.81
C GLY A 158 11.78 1.83 -6.61
N VAL A 159 10.57 1.32 -6.45
CA VAL A 159 10.01 0.19 -7.18
C VAL A 159 8.95 0.77 -8.11
N HIS A 160 9.07 0.52 -9.41
CA HIS A 160 8.25 1.13 -10.46
C HIS A 160 8.04 0.11 -11.59
N THR A 161 6.96 -0.66 -11.59
CA THR A 161 6.76 -1.71 -12.60
C THR A 161 6.52 -1.12 -13.99
N ASP A 162 5.52 -0.25 -14.13
CA ASP A 162 5.18 0.58 -15.31
C ASP A 162 6.25 1.62 -15.69
N ARG A 163 7.50 1.20 -15.90
CA ARG A 163 8.60 2.11 -16.23
C ARG A 163 9.84 1.47 -16.86
N GLU A 164 10.05 1.72 -18.15
CA GLU A 164 11.29 1.46 -18.92
C GLU A 164 12.63 1.87 -18.24
N ALA A 165 12.61 2.74 -17.22
CA ALA A 165 13.82 3.22 -16.56
C ALA A 165 13.60 3.63 -15.10
N ALA A 166 14.40 3.04 -14.21
CA ALA A 166 14.40 3.28 -12.75
C ALA A 166 14.96 4.66 -12.30
N ARG A 167 14.69 5.72 -13.07
CA ARG A 167 15.06 7.11 -12.76
C ARG A 167 14.29 7.61 -11.53
N PRO A 168 14.92 8.37 -10.60
CA PRO A 168 14.22 8.90 -9.44
C PRO A 168 13.04 9.80 -9.84
N PHE A 169 11.93 9.71 -9.10
CA PHE A 169 10.82 10.64 -9.22
C PHE A 169 11.18 11.98 -8.56
N GLU A 170 11.49 12.99 -9.38
CA GLU A 170 11.68 14.39 -8.94
C GLU A 170 10.41 15.25 -9.16
N GLY A 171 9.25 14.61 -9.38
CA GLY A 171 7.98 15.29 -9.55
C GLY A 171 7.43 15.93 -8.25
N PRO A 172 6.44 16.84 -8.38
CA PRO A 172 5.83 17.55 -7.26
C PRO A 172 4.95 16.62 -6.40
N GLY A 173 5.58 15.90 -5.46
CA GLY A 173 4.88 14.99 -4.53
C GLY A 173 5.76 14.30 -3.48
N PHE A 174 7.10 14.32 -3.63
CA PHE A 174 8.04 13.78 -2.63
C PHE A 174 9.03 14.82 -2.06
N GLY A 175 9.07 16.04 -2.62
CA GLY A 175 9.97 17.10 -2.16
C GLY A 175 9.64 17.62 -0.75
N TYR A 176 10.67 17.84 0.07
CA TYR A 176 10.52 18.37 1.43
C TYR A 176 10.19 19.87 1.44
N GLY A 177 8.91 20.19 1.35
CA GLY A 177 8.33 21.49 1.72
C GLY A 177 8.32 22.59 0.65
N ARG A 178 7.56 23.65 0.94
CA ARG A 178 7.39 24.90 0.16
C ARG A 178 6.82 24.76 -1.26
N ARG A 179 5.52 24.50 -1.36
CA ARG A 179 4.52 25.56 -1.69
C ARG A 179 3.08 25.02 -1.71
N PHE A 180 2.34 25.23 -0.63
CA PHE A 180 0.88 25.26 -0.70
C PHE A 180 0.45 26.65 -1.18
N SER A 181 -0.09 26.74 -2.39
CA SER A 181 -0.75 27.95 -2.92
C SER A 181 -1.74 27.55 -4.02
N ARG A 182 -3.02 27.49 -3.64
CA ARG A 182 -4.21 27.52 -4.52
C ARG A 182 -4.29 26.44 -5.62
N MET A 183 -5.05 25.39 -5.33
CA MET A 183 -5.96 24.81 -6.32
C MET A 183 -7.36 24.73 -5.70
N ASN A 184 -8.00 25.88 -5.51
CA ASN A 184 -9.46 25.95 -5.41
C ASN A 184 -10.04 25.42 -6.72
N GLY A 185 -11.14 24.66 -6.65
CA GLY A 185 -11.72 23.99 -7.81
C GLY A 185 -12.08 24.94 -8.95
N LEU A 186 -11.61 24.62 -10.15
CA LEU A 186 -12.08 25.17 -11.42
C LEU A 186 -12.09 24.07 -12.48
N ALA A 187 -13.28 23.57 -12.80
CA ALA A 187 -13.49 22.75 -13.99
C ALA A 187 -13.38 23.65 -15.23
N LEU A 188 -12.18 23.72 -15.83
CA LEU A 188 -11.91 24.42 -17.09
C LEU A 188 -11.11 23.51 -18.01
N GLY A 189 -11.63 23.30 -19.22
CA GLY A 189 -11.16 22.25 -20.14
C GLY A 189 -9.74 22.46 -20.67
N HIS A 190 -9.05 21.34 -20.91
CA HIS A 190 -7.68 21.29 -21.41
C HIS A 190 -7.56 21.80 -22.87
N GLN A 191 -7.47 23.11 -23.07
CA GLN A 191 -6.99 23.64 -24.36
C GLN A 191 -5.51 23.27 -24.54
N HIS A 192 -5.23 22.50 -25.60
CA HIS A 192 -3.95 21.83 -25.78
C HIS A 192 -2.85 22.81 -26.20
N ALA A 193 -1.69 22.75 -25.51
CA ALA A 193 -0.43 23.28 -26.00
C ALA A 193 0.37 22.15 -26.69
N PRO A 194 0.54 22.17 -28.03
CA PRO A 194 1.20 21.08 -28.74
C PRO A 194 2.72 21.13 -28.54
N GLY A 195 3.33 20.03 -28.05
CA GLY A 195 4.80 19.88 -28.07
C GLY A 195 5.44 18.96 -27.03
N GLN A 196 4.76 18.66 -25.90
CA GLN A 196 5.34 17.83 -24.82
C GLN A 196 4.53 16.59 -24.45
N ALA A 197 3.66 16.12 -25.35
CA ALA A 197 3.06 14.78 -25.26
C ALA A 197 4.07 13.67 -25.64
N ARG A 198 5.23 13.63 -24.97
CA ARG A 198 5.93 12.35 -24.78
C ARG A 198 5.15 11.63 -23.70
N ARG A 199 4.30 10.72 -24.16
CA ARG A 199 3.44 9.89 -23.34
C ARG A 199 4.28 9.27 -22.20
N GLN A 200 3.81 9.39 -20.96
CA GLN A 200 3.58 8.14 -20.23
C GLN A 200 2.53 7.44 -21.08
N GLU A 201 2.89 6.36 -21.75
CA GLU A 201 1.85 5.46 -22.21
C GLU A 201 1.22 4.95 -20.90
N GLN A 202 -0.11 5.05 -20.79
CA GLN A 202 -0.80 4.38 -19.68
C GLN A 202 -0.77 2.90 -20.02
N PHE A 203 0.35 2.29 -19.65
CA PHE A 203 0.39 0.89 -19.28
C PHE A 203 -0.79 0.65 -18.32
N SER A 204 -1.48 -0.46 -18.55
CA SER A 204 -2.83 -0.75 -18.06
C SER A 204 -2.95 -2.23 -17.70
N ASN A 205 -1.85 -2.77 -17.17
CA ASN A 205 -1.61 -4.19 -16.98
C ASN A 205 -1.59 -4.49 -15.48
N ALA A 206 -2.27 -5.54 -15.04
CA ALA A 206 -2.39 -5.86 -13.61
C ALA A 206 -1.09 -6.44 -13.03
N ASP A 207 -0.33 -5.61 -12.31
CA ASP A 207 0.93 -5.98 -11.67
C ASP A 207 0.76 -6.79 -10.36
N SER A 208 1.86 -7.35 -9.87
CA SER A 208 1.94 -8.12 -8.63
C SER A 208 3.23 -7.81 -7.87
N VAL A 209 3.15 -6.93 -6.87
CA VAL A 209 4.29 -6.43 -6.09
C VAL A 209 4.24 -6.91 -4.64
N SER A 210 5.21 -7.75 -4.25
CA SER A 210 5.37 -8.28 -2.89
C SER A 210 6.68 -7.79 -2.27
N ILE A 211 6.61 -7.14 -1.10
CA ILE A 211 7.79 -6.55 -0.43
C ILE A 211 7.82 -6.90 1.05
N ARG A 212 8.94 -7.49 1.51
CA ARG A 212 9.25 -7.72 2.93
C ARG A 212 10.49 -6.94 3.34
N ALA A 213 10.34 -5.90 4.15
CA ALA A 213 11.44 -5.00 4.49
C ALA A 213 11.49 -4.47 5.93
N ARG A 214 12.61 -3.86 6.33
CA ARG A 214 12.62 -2.96 7.50
C ARG A 214 12.14 -1.57 7.11
N HIS A 215 12.57 -1.06 5.96
CA HIS A 215 12.11 0.21 5.41
C HIS A 215 11.80 0.09 3.92
N ALA A 216 10.55 0.37 3.54
CA ALA A 216 10.05 0.38 2.16
C ALA A 216 9.64 1.81 1.78
N ARG A 217 10.05 2.32 0.62
CA ARG A 217 9.67 3.69 0.19
C ARG A 217 9.66 3.91 -1.32
N ASN A 218 8.79 4.82 -1.76
CA ASN A 218 8.60 5.18 -3.17
C ASN A 218 8.32 3.93 -4.03
N ILE A 219 7.22 3.24 -3.74
CA ILE A 219 6.65 2.23 -4.62
C ILE A 219 5.63 2.92 -5.52
N SER A 220 5.63 2.57 -6.79
CA SER A 220 4.43 2.60 -7.61
C SER A 220 4.34 1.35 -8.47
N THR A 221 3.12 0.94 -8.80
CA THR A 221 2.85 0.18 -10.02
C THR A 221 2.63 1.20 -11.13
N GLY A 222 1.42 1.37 -11.69
CA GLY A 222 1.10 2.60 -12.43
C GLY A 222 -0.33 2.71 -12.93
N GLY A 223 -0.81 1.70 -13.65
CA GLY A 223 -2.18 1.56 -14.10
C GLY A 223 -2.46 0.15 -14.62
N GLY A 224 -3.71 -0.29 -14.45
CA GLY A 224 -4.05 -1.71 -14.36
C GLY A 224 -4.57 -2.03 -12.96
N ASP A 225 -5.20 -3.20 -12.79
CA ASP A 225 -5.81 -3.58 -11.51
C ASP A 225 -4.75 -4.23 -10.59
N ASP A 226 -4.00 -3.41 -9.86
CA ASP A 226 -2.70 -3.83 -9.31
C ASP A 226 -2.76 -4.52 -7.95
N ALA A 227 -1.99 -5.61 -7.77
CA ALA A 227 -1.89 -6.33 -6.49
C ALA A 227 -0.61 -5.96 -5.72
N ILE A 228 -0.73 -5.21 -4.62
CA ILE A 228 0.42 -4.73 -3.82
C ILE A 228 0.35 -5.27 -2.38
N ALA A 229 1.31 -6.10 -2.00
CA ALA A 229 1.46 -6.65 -0.65
C ALA A 229 2.78 -6.19 0.03
N ILE A 230 2.71 -5.47 1.15
CA ILE A 230 3.90 -4.94 1.83
C ILE A 230 3.91 -5.22 3.34
N GLN A 231 4.95 -5.92 3.80
CA GLN A 231 5.32 -6.02 5.21
C GLN A 231 6.53 -5.13 5.50
N ALA A 232 6.40 -4.12 6.37
CA ALA A 232 7.49 -3.17 6.63
C ALA A 232 7.59 -2.67 8.08
N GLY A 233 8.80 -2.43 8.59
CA GLY A 233 8.97 -1.62 9.81
C GLY A 233 8.62 -0.13 9.60
N THR A 234 8.76 0.36 8.37
CA THR A 234 8.36 1.71 7.95
C THR A 234 8.05 1.72 6.46
N LEU A 235 6.87 2.20 6.09
CA LEU A 235 6.42 2.38 4.71
C LEU A 235 6.18 3.87 4.41
N ARG A 236 6.77 4.40 3.33
CA ARG A 236 6.55 5.80 2.89
C ARG A 236 6.42 5.94 1.38
N GLY A 237 5.21 6.20 0.90
CA GLY A 237 4.90 6.36 -0.52
C GLY A 237 4.63 5.03 -1.21
N VAL A 238 3.35 4.69 -1.33
CA VAL A 238 2.77 3.78 -2.32
C VAL A 238 1.78 4.60 -3.15
N ARG A 239 1.72 4.34 -4.45
CA ARG A 239 0.56 4.60 -5.31
C ARG A 239 0.41 3.34 -6.15
N ALA A 240 -0.79 2.81 -6.32
CA ALA A 240 -0.98 1.84 -7.40
C ALA A 240 -1.16 2.65 -8.70
N GLY A 241 -2.38 2.98 -9.11
CA GLY A 241 -2.63 4.34 -9.59
C GLY A 241 -3.83 4.61 -10.47
N ALA A 242 -4.23 3.67 -11.32
CA ALA A 242 -5.31 3.83 -12.29
C ALA A 242 -5.87 2.46 -12.73
N GLY A 243 -6.77 1.92 -11.94
CA GLY A 243 -7.38 0.58 -12.03
C GLY A 243 -8.04 0.26 -10.69
N ASP A 244 -8.71 -0.89 -10.57
CA ASP A 244 -9.38 -1.29 -9.33
C ASP A 244 -8.35 -1.97 -8.39
N ASP A 245 -7.53 -1.14 -7.74
CA ASP A 245 -6.27 -1.54 -7.09
C ASP A 245 -6.46 -2.30 -5.76
N SER A 246 -5.66 -3.35 -5.53
CA SER A 246 -5.68 -4.19 -4.32
C SER A 246 -4.41 -4.02 -3.47
N ILE A 247 -4.49 -3.22 -2.40
CA ILE A 247 -3.35 -2.85 -1.54
C ILE A 247 -3.47 -3.44 -0.14
N ALA A 248 -2.54 -4.33 0.24
CA ALA A 248 -2.40 -4.90 1.58
C ALA A 248 -1.10 -4.47 2.26
N VAL A 249 -1.19 -3.77 3.40
CA VAL A 249 -0.05 -3.25 4.17
C VAL A 249 -0.09 -3.70 5.62
N ALA A 250 1.01 -4.29 6.09
CA ALA A 250 1.28 -4.53 7.51
C ALA A 250 2.58 -3.81 7.92
N ALA A 251 2.47 -2.65 8.58
CA ALA A 251 3.65 -1.87 8.92
C ALA A 251 3.53 -0.95 10.16
N THR A 252 4.58 -0.92 10.99
CA THR A 252 4.58 -0.12 12.24
C THR A 252 4.32 1.37 11.96
N LEU A 253 4.95 1.93 10.93
CA LEU A 253 4.85 3.35 10.56
C LEU A 253 4.47 3.49 9.07
N VAL A 254 3.33 4.11 8.77
CA VAL A 254 2.80 4.26 7.39
C VAL A 254 2.58 5.72 6.98
N SER A 255 2.84 6.07 5.72
CA SER A 255 2.55 7.41 5.20
C SER A 255 2.49 7.47 3.68
N ARG A 256 1.43 8.09 3.16
CA ARG A 256 1.14 8.26 1.73
C ARG A 256 1.02 6.91 1.01
N ILE A 257 0.10 6.08 1.49
CA ILE A 257 -0.52 4.98 0.74
C ILE A 257 -1.67 5.59 -0.08
N ARG A 258 -1.80 5.15 -1.34
CA ARG A 258 -2.84 5.52 -2.30
C ARG A 258 -3.07 4.33 -3.22
N GLY A 259 -4.30 4.04 -3.62
CA GLY A 259 -4.53 3.40 -4.93
C GLY A 259 -4.43 4.50 -5.98
N GLY A 260 -5.55 4.95 -6.54
CA GLY A 260 -5.59 6.26 -7.19
C GLY A 260 -6.89 6.65 -7.87
N ALA A 261 -7.31 5.89 -8.87
CA ALA A 261 -8.51 6.16 -9.66
C ALA A 261 -9.06 4.85 -10.23
N GLY A 262 -10.26 4.48 -9.78
CA GLY A 262 -10.73 3.10 -9.74
C GLY A 262 -11.29 2.81 -8.35
N ASN A 263 -11.83 1.63 -8.13
CA ASN A 263 -12.52 1.24 -6.89
C ASN A 263 -11.53 0.50 -5.97
N ASP A 264 -10.70 1.25 -5.23
CA ASP A 264 -9.53 0.71 -4.55
C ASP A 264 -9.90 -0.17 -3.32
N VAL A 265 -9.35 -1.37 -3.21
CA VAL A 265 -9.44 -2.23 -2.01
C VAL A 265 -8.16 -2.08 -1.17
N ILE A 266 -8.22 -1.29 -0.10
CA ILE A 266 -7.06 -0.88 0.69
C ILE A 266 -7.16 -1.39 2.13
N SER A 267 -6.28 -2.31 2.52
CA SER A 267 -6.17 -2.86 3.88
C SER A 267 -4.85 -2.45 4.52
N VAL A 268 -4.92 -1.73 5.64
CA VAL A 268 -3.74 -1.21 6.36
C VAL A 268 -3.80 -1.55 7.85
N ALA A 269 -2.90 -2.44 8.28
CA ALA A 269 -2.61 -2.69 9.69
C ALA A 269 -1.34 -1.94 10.10
N ALA A 270 -1.48 -0.94 10.98
CA ALA A 270 -0.37 -0.08 11.38
C ALA A 270 -0.44 0.39 12.84
N GLN A 271 0.72 0.64 13.46
CA GLN A 271 0.74 1.29 14.77
C GLN A 271 0.33 2.76 14.62
N ARG A 272 0.95 3.53 13.69
CA ARG A 272 0.61 4.95 13.48
C ARG A 272 1.10 5.57 12.17
N ALA A 273 0.62 6.77 11.91
CA ALA A 273 1.11 7.70 10.91
C ALA A 273 2.61 8.03 11.06
N LEU A 274 3.38 7.83 9.99
CA LEU A 274 4.68 8.47 9.78
C LEU A 274 4.46 9.92 9.31
N ARG A 275 4.25 10.83 10.27
CA ARG A 275 4.15 12.27 10.00
C ARG A 275 5.43 12.80 9.34
N ASP A 276 5.27 13.69 8.36
CA ASP A 276 6.39 14.40 7.75
C ASP A 276 7.02 15.37 8.75
N PRO A 277 8.35 15.58 8.76
CA PRO A 277 9.04 16.45 9.76
C PRO A 277 8.56 17.91 9.81
N ASN A 278 7.80 18.35 8.80
CA ASN A 278 7.21 19.68 8.73
C ASN A 278 5.88 19.80 9.50
N GLU A 279 5.27 18.70 9.95
CA GLU A 279 4.10 18.72 10.86
C GLU A 279 4.48 18.94 12.33
N GLY A 280 5.78 19.12 12.62
CA GLY A 280 6.31 19.17 13.98
C GLY A 280 6.50 17.78 14.61
N THR A 281 6.99 17.76 15.84
CA THR A 281 7.08 16.53 16.64
C THR A 281 5.67 16.09 17.04
N ALA A 282 5.27 14.88 16.66
CA ALA A 282 4.03 14.30 17.16
C ALA A 282 4.04 14.28 18.70
N PRO A 283 2.94 14.65 19.38
CA PRO A 283 2.79 14.37 20.80
C PRO A 283 3.02 12.89 21.08
N VAL A 284 3.56 12.56 22.26
CA VAL A 284 3.63 11.16 22.69
C VAL A 284 2.21 10.65 22.81
N TYR A 285 1.86 9.59 22.07
CA TYR A 285 0.53 8.99 22.17
C TYR A 285 0.29 8.49 23.59
N ASN A 286 -0.83 8.91 24.16
CA ASN A 286 -1.27 8.53 25.48
C ASN A 286 -2.59 7.77 25.33
N ALA A 287 -2.56 6.45 25.52
CA ALA A 287 -3.75 5.60 25.41
C ALA A 287 -4.85 6.01 26.40
N ASP A 288 -4.46 6.48 27.59
CA ASP A 288 -5.35 6.89 28.68
C ASP A 288 -5.86 8.34 28.53
N ALA A 289 -5.40 9.07 27.50
CA ALA A 289 -5.86 10.44 27.26
C ALA A 289 -7.36 10.48 26.89
N PRO A 290 -8.08 11.56 27.23
CA PRO A 290 -9.46 11.77 26.81
C PRO A 290 -9.60 11.67 25.28
N ALA A 291 -10.74 11.18 24.80
CA ALA A 291 -10.92 10.92 23.37
C ALA A 291 -10.66 12.16 22.48
N ALA A 292 -11.11 13.34 22.89
CA ALA A 292 -10.85 14.60 22.19
C ALA A 292 -9.36 15.03 22.17
N GLU A 293 -8.49 14.43 22.98
CA GLU A 293 -7.03 14.60 22.85
C GLU A 293 -6.48 13.62 21.80
N LYS A 294 -6.82 12.33 21.89
CA LYS A 294 -6.41 11.31 20.91
C LYS A 294 -6.86 11.64 19.49
N MET A 295 -8.08 12.18 19.34
CA MET A 295 -8.58 12.73 18.07
C MET A 295 -7.69 13.86 17.54
N ARG A 296 -7.29 14.82 18.37
CA ARG A 296 -6.38 15.91 17.97
C ARG A 296 -5.00 15.38 17.57
N GLN A 297 -4.53 14.30 18.22
CA GLN A 297 -3.30 13.59 17.85
C GLN A 297 -3.41 12.81 16.52
N ALA A 298 -4.62 12.59 15.98
CA ALA A 298 -4.86 12.01 14.66
C ALA A 298 -5.00 13.05 13.54
N LEU A 299 -5.50 14.27 13.83
CA LEU A 299 -5.65 15.34 12.83
C LEU A 299 -4.30 15.67 12.13
N SER A 300 -4.29 15.74 10.80
CA SER A 300 -3.09 15.94 9.97
C SER A 300 -3.39 16.87 8.78
N ASN A 301 -2.38 17.44 8.14
CA ASN A 301 -2.57 18.27 6.95
C ASN A 301 -2.74 17.46 5.66
N TYR A 302 -2.41 16.17 5.70
CA TYR A 302 -2.61 15.21 4.60
C TYR A 302 -3.09 13.87 5.16
N ALA A 303 -3.93 13.17 4.41
CA ALA A 303 -4.27 11.78 4.71
C ALA A 303 -3.04 10.87 4.45
N GLN A 304 -2.72 9.98 5.39
CA GLN A 304 -1.67 8.98 5.23
C GLN A 304 -2.13 7.78 4.38
N VAL A 305 -3.43 7.51 4.36
CA VAL A 305 -4.10 6.59 3.43
C VAL A 305 -5.11 7.39 2.60
N SER A 306 -5.17 7.10 1.30
CA SER A 306 -6.18 7.58 0.36
C SER A 306 -6.61 6.37 -0.47
N GLY A 307 -7.85 6.29 -0.94
CA GLY A 307 -8.09 5.67 -2.24
C GLY A 307 -7.80 6.72 -3.30
N GLY A 308 -8.81 7.22 -4.02
CA GLY A 308 -8.70 8.56 -4.61
C GLY A 308 -9.87 9.06 -5.45
N SER A 309 -10.45 8.22 -6.30
CA SER A 309 -11.69 8.55 -7.04
C SER A 309 -12.29 7.28 -7.66
N GLY A 310 -13.44 6.88 -7.15
CA GLY A 310 -14.09 5.58 -7.32
C GLY A 310 -14.84 5.25 -6.02
N GLU A 311 -15.38 4.04 -5.89
CA GLU A 311 -16.05 3.59 -4.66
C GLU A 311 -15.07 2.76 -3.81
N ASP A 312 -14.26 3.45 -2.98
CA ASP A 312 -13.08 2.86 -2.32
C ASP A 312 -13.44 2.04 -1.07
N GLN A 313 -12.83 0.86 -0.88
CA GLN A 313 -13.01 -0.01 0.29
C GLN A 313 -11.77 -0.01 1.20
N ILE A 314 -11.82 0.77 2.28
CA ILE A 314 -10.65 1.09 3.11
C ILE A 314 -10.76 0.50 4.52
N THR A 315 -10.05 -0.60 4.77
CA THR A 315 -9.93 -1.24 6.09
C THR A 315 -8.70 -0.75 6.82
N LEU A 316 -8.90 -0.13 8.00
CA LEU A 316 -7.83 0.48 8.81
C LEU A 316 -7.80 -0.12 10.21
N GLN A 317 -6.79 -0.93 10.50
CA GLN A 317 -6.48 -1.36 11.85
C GLN A 317 -5.33 -0.52 12.42
N VAL A 318 -5.63 0.28 13.45
CA VAL A 318 -4.73 1.33 13.95
C VAL A 318 -4.44 1.13 15.44
N GLY A 319 -3.15 1.14 15.82
CA GLY A 319 -2.73 1.05 17.23
C GLY A 319 -2.87 2.37 18.00
N GLU A 320 -2.45 3.49 17.38
CA GLU A 320 -2.42 4.82 17.98
C GLU A 320 -3.25 5.81 17.14
N THR A 321 -2.65 6.43 16.12
CA THR A 321 -3.29 7.48 15.31
C THR A 321 -2.94 7.41 13.83
N LEU A 322 -3.93 7.72 12.98
CA LEU A 322 -3.81 7.77 11.51
C LEU A 322 -4.78 8.80 10.92
N ALA A 323 -4.43 9.46 9.82
CA ALA A 323 -5.38 10.21 9.00
C ALA A 323 -5.66 9.48 7.67
N ALA A 324 -6.91 9.45 7.24
CA ALA A 324 -7.38 8.78 6.03
C ALA A 324 -8.40 9.63 5.25
N ARG A 325 -8.61 9.26 3.99
CA ARG A 325 -9.66 9.72 3.06
C ARG A 325 -9.93 8.54 2.11
N GLY A 326 -11.13 8.42 1.54
CA GLY A 326 -11.32 7.61 0.33
C GLY A 326 -10.91 8.47 -0.84
N GLY A 327 -11.88 9.19 -1.41
CA GLY A 327 -11.64 10.10 -2.51
C GLY A 327 -12.82 10.98 -2.87
N GLY A 328 -13.18 10.92 -4.15
CA GLY A 328 -14.46 11.38 -4.67
C GLY A 328 -15.25 10.18 -5.19
N GLY A 329 -16.26 9.79 -4.43
CA GLY A 329 -17.13 8.63 -4.63
C GLY A 329 -17.91 8.33 -3.34
N ASP A 330 -18.57 7.18 -3.24
CA ASP A 330 -19.33 6.77 -2.06
C ASP A 330 -18.55 5.69 -1.29
N ASP A 331 -17.57 6.11 -0.50
CA ASP A 331 -16.52 5.23 0.04
C ASP A 331 -16.96 4.37 1.24
N ARG A 332 -16.33 3.20 1.44
CA ARG A 332 -16.57 2.34 2.60
C ARG A 332 -15.32 2.16 3.47
N PHE A 333 -15.39 2.67 4.70
CA PHE A 333 -14.39 2.43 5.73
C PHE A 333 -14.79 1.30 6.68
N THR A 334 -13.80 0.50 7.09
CA THR A 334 -13.88 -0.36 8.29
C THR A 334 -12.75 0.03 9.24
N LEU A 335 -13.08 0.51 10.43
CA LEU A 335 -12.10 1.02 11.41
C LEU A 335 -12.00 0.09 12.62
N GLN A 336 -10.77 -0.29 12.99
CA GLN A 336 -10.50 -1.19 14.11
C GLN A 336 -9.39 -0.61 15.02
N GLY A 337 -9.75 -0.34 16.28
CA GLY A 337 -8.83 0.21 17.29
C GLY A 337 -8.39 1.66 17.07
N GLY A 338 -7.50 2.13 17.95
CA GLY A 338 -6.79 3.41 17.80
C GLY A 338 -7.69 4.64 17.67
N THR A 339 -7.23 5.63 16.90
CA THR A 339 -7.99 6.83 16.52
C THR A 339 -7.70 7.23 15.07
N VAL A 340 -8.74 7.36 14.25
CA VAL A 340 -8.62 7.74 12.84
C VAL A 340 -9.23 9.12 12.58
N ALA A 341 -8.50 9.97 11.86
CA ALA A 341 -9.01 11.23 11.34
C ALA A 341 -9.44 11.06 9.87
N LEU A 342 -10.75 11.10 9.60
CA LEU A 342 -11.33 11.02 8.26
C LEU A 342 -11.40 12.43 7.65
N GLN A 343 -10.74 12.67 6.52
CA GLN A 343 -10.67 14.00 5.89
C GLN A 343 -11.74 14.14 4.81
N TYR A 344 -12.75 14.98 5.05
CA TYR A 344 -13.90 15.18 4.15
C TYR A 344 -13.86 16.57 3.48
N SER A 345 -14.13 16.64 2.18
CA SER A 345 -14.19 17.84 1.33
C SER A 345 -15.50 17.91 0.52
N LEU A 346 -15.77 19.08 -0.06
CA LEU A 346 -16.75 19.23 -1.13
C LEU A 346 -16.40 18.29 -2.31
N GLY A 347 -17.24 17.28 -2.54
CA GLY A 347 -17.10 16.30 -3.62
C GLY A 347 -16.88 14.87 -3.15
N ASP A 348 -16.57 14.65 -1.87
CA ASP A 348 -16.28 13.34 -1.26
C ASP A 348 -17.58 12.54 -0.96
N GLY A 349 -18.55 12.53 -1.88
CA GLY A 349 -19.79 11.72 -1.87
C GLY A 349 -20.47 11.37 -0.53
N HIS A 350 -20.86 10.10 -0.39
CA HIS A 350 -21.69 9.55 0.69
C HIS A 350 -21.03 8.38 1.45
N ASP A 351 -19.88 8.63 2.09
CA ASP A 351 -19.13 7.62 2.86
C ASP A 351 -19.99 6.81 3.86
N THR A 352 -19.62 5.54 4.02
CA THR A 352 -20.02 4.66 5.12
C THR A 352 -18.81 4.28 5.99
N VAL A 353 -18.98 4.24 7.31
CA VAL A 353 -17.89 3.95 8.26
C VAL A 353 -18.35 2.93 9.30
N GLU A 354 -17.82 1.71 9.22
CA GLU A 354 -18.08 0.66 10.19
C GLU A 354 -17.07 0.70 11.34
N LEU A 355 -17.56 0.86 12.57
CA LEU A 355 -16.71 0.98 13.77
C LEU A 355 -16.61 -0.35 14.52
N THR A 356 -15.38 -0.80 14.79
CA THR A 356 -15.10 -2.04 15.50
C THR A 356 -13.98 -1.87 16.53
N GLY A 357 -13.89 -2.77 17.52
CA GLY A 357 -12.76 -2.83 18.45
C GLY A 357 -12.46 -1.53 19.21
N GLY A 358 -13.47 -0.70 19.51
CA GLY A 358 -13.29 0.57 20.20
C GLY A 358 -12.64 1.69 19.37
N ALA A 359 -12.64 1.59 18.04
CA ALA A 359 -12.07 2.59 17.14
C ALA A 359 -12.66 3.99 17.35
N ASN A 360 -11.81 5.00 17.59
CA ASN A 360 -12.24 6.39 17.72
C ASN A 360 -12.16 7.08 16.35
N ALA A 361 -13.15 7.90 15.99
CA ALA A 361 -13.19 8.59 14.70
C ALA A 361 -13.35 10.11 14.87
N VAL A 362 -12.57 10.90 14.12
CA VAL A 362 -12.79 12.35 14.01
C VAL A 362 -12.90 12.76 12.55
N VAL A 363 -14.02 13.38 12.18
CA VAL A 363 -14.19 13.95 10.84
C VAL A 363 -13.52 15.32 10.79
N GLN A 364 -12.47 15.42 9.99
CA GLN A 364 -11.73 16.64 9.71
C GLN A 364 -12.31 17.32 8.47
N LEU A 365 -13.21 18.27 8.68
CA LEU A 365 -13.84 19.04 7.60
C LEU A 365 -12.81 19.95 6.93
N ARG A 366 -12.55 19.72 5.64
CA ARG A 366 -11.55 20.43 4.84
C ARG A 366 -12.21 21.59 4.11
N GLU A 367 -11.75 22.81 4.39
CA GLU A 367 -12.22 24.05 3.74
C GLU A 367 -13.70 24.39 3.97
N MET A 368 -14.34 23.73 4.95
CA MET A 368 -15.74 23.87 5.33
C MET A 368 -15.89 24.50 6.74
N GLY A 369 -17.02 25.18 6.97
CA GLY A 369 -17.33 25.84 8.25
C GLY A 369 -17.83 24.90 9.34
N ALA A 370 -17.82 25.35 10.60
CA ALA A 370 -18.32 24.56 11.74
C ALA A 370 -19.84 24.32 11.72
N SER A 371 -20.57 25.05 10.86
CA SER A 371 -22.00 24.89 10.58
C SER A 371 -22.31 24.13 9.29
N ALA A 372 -21.29 23.63 8.59
CA ALA A 372 -21.43 22.95 7.29
C ALA A 372 -21.91 21.49 7.39
N TYR A 373 -22.31 21.06 8.59
CA TYR A 373 -22.83 19.72 8.84
C TYR A 373 -24.01 19.76 9.80
N SER A 374 -24.86 18.75 9.68
CA SER A 374 -25.86 18.36 10.68
C SER A 374 -25.62 16.90 11.05
N SER A 375 -26.05 16.48 12.24
CA SER A 375 -25.90 15.10 12.71
C SER A 375 -27.26 14.52 13.11
N THR A 376 -27.60 13.35 12.58
CA THR A 376 -28.77 12.55 12.97
C THR A 376 -28.32 11.22 13.54
N ARG A 377 -29.07 10.68 14.51
CA ARG A 377 -28.84 9.33 15.05
C ARG A 377 -30.12 8.52 14.95
N ASP A 378 -30.02 7.33 14.37
CA ASP A 378 -31.07 6.33 14.37
C ASP A 378 -30.50 5.01 14.87
N GLY A 379 -31.05 4.48 15.97
CA GLY A 379 -30.51 3.32 16.68
C GLY A 379 -29.00 3.43 16.94
N ASP A 380 -28.24 2.53 16.31
CA ASP A 380 -26.78 2.45 16.39
C ASP A 380 -26.02 3.00 15.16
N THR A 381 -26.72 3.83 14.37
CA THR A 381 -26.19 4.57 13.24
C THR A 381 -26.15 6.06 13.57
N LEU A 382 -25.04 6.74 13.24
CA LEU A 382 -24.86 8.19 13.33
C LEU A 382 -24.50 8.73 11.95
N THR A 383 -25.40 9.46 11.30
CA THR A 383 -25.17 10.08 10.00
C THR A 383 -24.86 11.56 10.15
N LEU A 384 -23.78 11.99 9.52
CA LEU A 384 -23.47 13.40 9.28
C LEU A 384 -23.93 13.74 7.86
N THR A 385 -24.71 14.79 7.70
CA THR A 385 -25.13 15.30 6.38
C THR A 385 -24.63 16.71 6.21
N PHE A 386 -23.96 16.98 5.09
CA PHE A 386 -23.28 18.25 4.83
C PHE A 386 -24.11 19.19 3.98
N ASP A 387 -23.87 20.50 4.13
CA ASP A 387 -24.51 21.53 3.29
C ASP A 387 -24.07 21.46 1.82
N THR A 388 -22.96 20.77 1.54
CA THR A 388 -22.44 20.40 0.22
C THR A 388 -23.23 19.29 -0.48
N GLY A 389 -24.11 18.58 0.25
CA GLY A 389 -24.99 17.52 -0.28
C GLY A 389 -24.57 16.09 0.05
N GLY A 390 -23.30 15.85 0.35
CA GLY A 390 -22.77 14.54 0.74
C GLY A 390 -22.99 14.17 2.21
N SER A 391 -22.44 13.05 2.65
CA SER A 391 -22.62 12.54 4.02
C SER A 391 -21.51 11.59 4.48
N ILE A 392 -21.35 11.42 5.81
CA ILE A 392 -20.66 10.26 6.39
C ILE A 392 -21.62 9.52 7.32
N THR A 393 -21.86 8.23 7.09
CA THR A 393 -22.72 7.38 7.93
C THR A 393 -21.91 6.39 8.74
N PHE A 394 -21.79 6.63 10.05
CA PHE A 394 -21.16 5.72 11.00
C PHE A 394 -22.14 4.62 11.44
N THR A 395 -21.74 3.35 11.34
CA THR A 395 -22.48 2.17 11.83
C THR A 395 -21.71 1.48 12.96
N ASN A 396 -22.38 0.59 13.69
CA ASN A 396 -21.86 -0.10 14.88
C ASN A 396 -21.33 0.88 15.94
N VAL A 397 -21.98 2.04 16.10
CA VAL A 397 -21.54 3.13 16.98
C VAL A 397 -21.35 2.67 18.44
N SER A 398 -22.10 1.66 18.90
CA SER A 398 -21.98 1.04 20.22
C SER A 398 -20.74 0.17 20.42
N GLN A 399 -20.12 -0.30 19.33
CA GLN A 399 -18.85 -1.05 19.33
C GLN A 399 -17.62 -0.15 19.06
N GLY A 400 -17.88 1.09 18.64
CA GLY A 400 -16.87 2.12 18.44
C GLY A 400 -16.37 2.74 19.75
N GLY A 401 -15.34 3.56 19.59
CA GLY A 401 -14.93 4.54 20.58
C GLY A 401 -15.76 5.83 20.45
N ALA A 402 -15.14 6.98 20.72
CA ALA A 402 -15.81 8.25 20.50
C ALA A 402 -15.80 8.67 19.03
N ILE A 403 -16.82 9.43 18.63
CA ILE A 403 -16.96 10.07 17.31
C ILE A 403 -17.03 11.58 17.51
N GLY A 404 -16.24 12.33 16.74
CA GLY A 404 -16.27 13.80 16.78
C GLY A 404 -16.03 14.46 15.42
N VAL A 405 -16.15 15.79 15.39
CA VAL A 405 -15.96 16.62 14.18
C VAL A 405 -15.09 17.83 14.51
N ALA A 406 -14.19 18.21 13.59
CA ALA A 406 -13.33 19.38 13.69
C ALA A 406 -13.09 20.04 12.31
N THR A 407 -12.95 21.36 12.29
CA THR A 407 -12.67 22.15 11.05
C THR A 407 -11.18 22.41 10.81
N GLY A 408 -10.29 21.87 11.64
CA GLY A 408 -8.84 22.08 11.58
C GLY A 408 -8.12 21.48 12.78
N GLN A 409 -6.79 21.40 12.74
CA GLN A 409 -5.98 20.75 13.79
C GLN A 409 -6.12 21.41 15.16
N ASP A 410 -6.15 22.74 15.20
CA ASP A 410 -6.26 23.55 16.42
C ASP A 410 -7.72 23.89 16.79
N ALA A 411 -8.70 23.40 16.02
CA ALA A 411 -10.11 23.70 16.25
C ALA A 411 -10.65 22.98 17.51
N PRO A 412 -11.70 23.51 18.15
CA PRO A 412 -12.52 22.74 19.08
C PRO A 412 -13.09 21.50 18.37
N ILE A 413 -13.01 20.35 19.03
CA ILE A 413 -13.62 19.10 18.56
C ILE A 413 -15.03 19.03 19.15
N ALA A 414 -16.04 18.98 18.30
CA ALA A 414 -17.41 18.67 18.70
C ALA A 414 -17.52 17.15 18.86
N LEU A 415 -17.69 16.65 20.08
CA LEU A 415 -17.97 15.23 20.33
C LEU A 415 -19.46 14.95 20.07
N LEU A 416 -19.73 14.00 19.19
CA LEU A 416 -21.08 13.58 18.78
C LEU A 416 -21.46 12.22 19.39
N HIS A 417 -20.47 11.35 19.58
CA HIS A 417 -20.60 10.16 20.40
C HIS A 417 -19.38 9.99 21.30
N GLN A 418 -19.60 9.45 22.49
CA GLN A 418 -18.57 8.84 23.33
C GLN A 418 -19.25 7.71 24.12
N PRO A 419 -18.66 6.51 24.20
CA PRO A 419 -19.18 5.47 25.09
C PRO A 419 -19.13 5.97 26.54
N ALA A 420 -20.10 5.55 27.36
CA ALA A 420 -20.12 5.90 28.77
C ALA A 420 -18.80 5.46 29.43
N ALA A 421 -18.22 6.31 30.28
CA ALA A 421 -17.03 5.95 31.02
C ALA A 421 -17.30 4.70 31.86
N VAL A 422 -16.64 3.60 31.53
CA VAL A 422 -16.72 2.38 32.32
C VAL A 422 -16.08 2.68 33.67
N ASN A 423 -16.91 2.80 34.71
CA ASN A 423 -16.42 2.99 36.07
C ASN A 423 -15.72 1.70 36.52
N THR A 424 -14.40 1.64 36.31
CA THR A 424 -13.52 0.56 36.76
C THR A 424 -13.30 0.67 38.27
N THR A 425 -14.37 0.44 39.03
CA THR A 425 -14.42 0.36 40.49
C THR A 425 -15.19 -0.89 40.90
N ALA A 426 -14.53 -2.04 40.73
CA ALA A 426 -14.92 -3.36 41.21
C ALA A 426 -13.64 -4.15 41.54
#